data_AF-A0A7W0GSM5-F1
#
_entry.id   AF-A0A7W0GSM5-F1
#
_cell.length_a   1.000
_cell.length_b   1.000
_cell.length_c   1.000
_cell.angle_alpha   90.00
_cell.angle_beta   90.00
_cell.angle_gamma   90.00
#
_symmetry.space_group_name_H-M   'P 1'
#
loop_
_entity.id
_entity.type
_entity.pdbx_description
1 polymer ?
#
loop_
_entity_poly.entity_id
_entity_poly.type
_entity_poly.pdbx_seq_one_letter_code
_entity_poly.pdbx_strand_id
1 'polypeptide(L)'
;QRAVGQHGAQFVSLLVAISALTSANATIFTGARTNYAFGRDFGLFSFLGRWQAPGNTPTNSLLVQGAIALALVLIGTLTRRGFATMVEYTAPVFWFFFFMVGLSLIVLRIKEPDTARPFRAPFHPLLPLAFCASCLYMLQASIAYTGIGALVGVAVLLAGLPVFWLARQSQRNAIKD
;
A
#
# COMPACT_ATOMS: atom_id res chain seq x y z
N GLN A 1 -11.41 -32.70 6.25
CA GLN A 1 -10.46 -33.15 7.31
C GLN A 1 -9.74 -34.48 7.01
N ARG A 2 -9.74 -35.04 5.79
CA ARG A 2 -8.98 -36.28 5.49
C ARG A 2 -8.39 -36.28 4.08
N ALA A 3 -7.15 -35.84 3.95
CA ALA A 3 -6.34 -36.16 2.76
C ALA A 3 -4.85 -36.40 3.08
N VAL A 4 -4.30 -35.92 4.22
CA VAL A 4 -2.85 -36.07 4.53
C VAL A 4 -2.54 -36.50 5.98
N GLY A 5 -3.55 -36.86 6.79
CA GLY A 5 -3.33 -37.23 8.20
C GLY A 5 -2.82 -36.09 9.11
N GLN A 6 -2.59 -36.39 10.39
CA GLN A 6 -2.15 -35.40 11.39
C GLN A 6 -0.74 -34.84 11.09
N HIS A 7 0.17 -35.68 10.58
CA HIS A 7 1.51 -35.26 10.16
C HIS A 7 1.48 -34.35 8.92
N GLY A 8 0.58 -34.60 7.95
CA GLY A 8 0.43 -33.74 6.79
C GLY A 8 -0.14 -32.36 7.10
N ALA A 9 -1.08 -32.29 8.04
CA ALA A 9 -1.57 -31.00 8.55
C ALA A 9 -0.45 -30.19 9.22
N GLN A 10 0.40 -30.83 10.04
CA GLN A 10 1.56 -30.17 10.66
C GLN A 10 2.57 -29.66 9.62
N PHE A 11 2.87 -30.46 8.59
CA PHE A 11 3.78 -30.04 7.52
C PHE A 11 3.24 -28.84 6.73
N VAL A 12 1.95 -28.86 6.36
CA VAL A 12 1.31 -27.74 5.67
C VAL A 12 1.25 -26.50 6.57
N SER A 13 0.94 -26.63 7.85
CA SER A 13 0.97 -25.51 8.81
C SER A 13 2.36 -24.90 8.93
N LEU A 14 3.42 -25.71 8.96
CA LEU A 14 4.80 -25.23 8.97
C LEU A 14 5.14 -24.44 7.70
N LEU A 15 4.76 -24.96 6.53
CA LEU A 15 4.97 -24.27 5.25
C LEU A 15 4.22 -22.93 5.17
N VAL A 16 2.98 -22.89 5.67
CA VAL A 16 2.19 -21.66 5.74
C VAL A 16 2.85 -20.65 6.69
N ALA A 17 3.35 -21.10 7.85
CA ALA A 17 4.05 -20.23 8.79
C ALA A 17 5.34 -19.65 8.19
N ILE A 18 6.16 -20.47 7.53
CA ILE A 18 7.40 -20.02 6.86
C ILE A 18 7.07 -19.02 5.74
N SER A 19 6.03 -19.29 4.95
CA SER A 19 5.60 -18.40 3.86
C SER A 19 5.09 -17.05 4.38
N ALA A 20 4.33 -17.06 5.48
CA ALA A 20 3.85 -15.86 6.14
C ALA A 20 5.00 -15.03 6.72
N LEU A 21 5.96 -15.67 7.40
CA LEU A 21 7.16 -15.01 7.93
C LEU A 21 8.01 -14.38 6.82
N THR A 22 8.20 -15.11 5.72
CA THR A 22 8.96 -14.61 4.56
C THR A 22 8.26 -13.41 3.91
N SER A 23 6.95 -13.49 3.71
CA SER A 23 6.13 -12.39 3.17
C SER A 23 6.17 -11.16 4.08
N ALA A 24 6.08 -11.35 5.40
CA ALA A 24 6.16 -10.27 6.38
C ALA A 24 7.53 -9.58 6.31
N ASN A 25 8.62 -10.35 6.28
CA ASN A 25 9.97 -9.81 6.15
C ASN A 25 10.15 -9.00 4.86
N ALA A 26 9.69 -9.50 3.72
CA ALA A 26 9.74 -8.78 2.44
C ALA A 26 8.93 -7.46 2.47
N THR A 27 7.78 -7.47 3.14
CA THR A 27 6.91 -6.29 3.28
C THR A 27 7.54 -5.21 4.17
N ILE A 28 8.25 -5.61 5.22
CA ILE A 28 9.01 -4.70 6.08
C ILE A 28 10.06 -3.95 5.26
N PHE A 29 10.89 -4.66 4.49
CA PHE A 29 11.91 -4.02 3.65
C PHE A 29 11.31 -3.07 2.60
N THR A 30 10.23 -3.50 1.95
CA THR A 30 9.56 -2.69 0.91
C THR A 30 8.94 -1.44 1.52
N GLY A 31 8.23 -1.58 2.65
CA GLY A 31 7.58 -0.45 3.31
C GLY A 31 8.57 0.55 3.91
N ALA A 32 9.70 0.09 4.48
CA ALA A 32 10.75 0.99 4.96
C ALA A 32 11.32 1.87 3.84
N ARG A 33 11.53 1.33 2.63
CA ARG A 33 11.99 2.08 1.46
C ARG A 33 10.96 3.12 1.00
N THR A 34 9.68 2.74 0.94
CA THR A 34 8.60 3.67 0.56
C THR A 34 8.45 4.79 1.59
N ASN A 35 8.49 4.47 2.88
CA ASN A 35 8.42 5.45 3.97
C ASN A 35 9.64 6.40 3.98
N TYR A 36 10.83 5.89 3.66
CA TYR A 36 12.03 6.69 3.52
C TYR A 36 11.93 7.65 2.32
N ALA A 37 11.50 7.16 1.15
CA ALA A 37 11.29 8.00 -0.03
C ALA A 37 10.24 9.08 0.25
N PHE A 38 9.14 8.74 0.93
CA PHE A 38 8.13 9.69 1.39
C PHE A 38 8.71 10.76 2.33
N GLY A 39 9.58 10.37 3.27
CA GLY A 39 10.26 11.30 4.17
C GLY A 39 11.27 12.22 3.47
N ARG A 40 11.80 11.82 2.30
CA ARG A 40 12.68 12.66 1.48
C ARG A 40 11.91 13.64 0.61
N ASP A 41 10.76 13.23 0.08
CA ASP A 41 9.95 14.04 -0.83
C ASP A 41 9.09 15.08 -0.07
N PHE A 42 8.81 14.85 1.22
CA PHE A 42 8.02 15.76 2.05
C PHE A 42 8.80 16.23 3.30
N GLY A 43 9.18 17.51 3.33
CA GLY A 43 9.94 18.11 4.44
C GLY A 43 9.30 17.96 5.82
N LEU A 44 7.96 17.89 5.88
CA LEU A 44 7.19 17.67 7.12
C LEU A 44 7.50 16.30 7.77
N PHE A 45 7.92 15.31 6.97
CA PHE A 45 8.30 13.97 7.41
C PHE A 45 9.81 13.72 7.24
N SER A 46 10.63 14.77 7.13
CA SER A 46 12.09 14.66 6.99
C SER A 46 12.77 13.82 8.07
N PHE A 47 12.14 13.67 9.24
CA PHE A 47 12.58 12.77 10.31
C PHE A 47 12.54 11.27 9.91
N LEU A 48 11.60 10.87 9.04
CA LEU A 48 11.56 9.51 8.46
C LEU A 48 12.65 9.34 7.39
N GLY A 49 13.07 10.42 6.73
CA GLY A 49 14.12 10.44 5.72
C GLY A 49 15.55 10.55 6.28
N ARG A 50 15.75 10.57 7.62
CA ARG A 50 17.09 10.68 8.21
C ARG A 50 17.86 9.36 8.08
N TRP A 51 18.83 9.36 7.18
CA TRP A 51 19.75 8.25 6.94
C TRP A 51 20.78 8.15 8.08
N GLN A 52 20.90 6.98 8.73
CA GLN A 52 21.93 6.75 9.74
C GLN A 52 23.15 6.07 9.09
N ALA A 53 24.28 6.78 9.11
CA ALA A 53 25.52 6.44 8.41
C ALA A 53 26.17 5.08 8.76
N PRO A 54 26.06 4.50 9.98
CA PRO A 54 26.71 3.22 10.25
C PRO A 54 25.93 2.00 9.74
N GLY A 55 24.61 2.13 9.55
CA GLY A 55 23.72 0.98 9.30
C GLY A 55 23.12 0.89 7.89
N ASN A 56 23.31 1.91 7.05
CA ASN A 56 22.73 2.01 5.70
C ASN A 56 21.22 1.67 5.65
N THR A 57 20.51 1.94 6.75
CA THR A 57 19.10 1.60 6.93
C THR A 57 18.35 2.77 7.57
N PRO A 58 17.11 3.05 7.13
CA PRO A 58 16.28 4.10 7.72
C PRO A 58 15.64 3.57 9.01
N THR A 59 16.39 3.62 10.13
CA THR A 59 15.94 3.11 11.45
C THR A 59 14.62 3.74 11.89
N ASN A 60 14.43 5.05 11.65
CA ASN A 60 13.21 5.76 12.06
C ASN A 60 11.98 5.25 11.30
N SER A 61 12.08 5.03 9.98
CA SER A 61 10.98 4.46 9.18
C SER A 61 10.61 3.05 9.64
N LEU A 62 11.62 2.24 10.01
CA LEU A 62 11.42 0.88 10.49
C LEU A 62 10.73 0.86 11.87
N LEU A 63 11.15 1.74 12.78
CA LEU A 63 10.54 1.88 14.12
C LEU A 63 9.08 2.34 14.02
N VAL A 64 8.79 3.34 13.19
CA VAL A 64 7.41 3.83 12.98
C VAL A 64 6.55 2.73 12.35
N GLN A 65 7.05 2.03 11.33
CA GLN A 65 6.35 0.91 10.72
C GLN A 65 6.06 -0.21 11.73
N GLY A 66 7.05 -0.55 12.56
CA GLY A 66 6.91 -1.55 13.62
C GLY A 66 5.92 -1.13 14.70
N ALA A 67 5.93 0.14 15.10
CA ALA A 67 4.98 0.69 16.08
C ALA A 67 3.54 0.64 15.56
N ILE A 68 3.31 1.02 14.30
CA ILE A 68 1.99 0.91 13.65
C ILE A 68 1.55 -0.55 13.55
N ALA A 69 2.44 -1.45 13.15
CA ALA A 69 2.15 -2.88 13.08
C ALA A 69 1.75 -3.45 14.45
N LEU A 70 2.49 -3.12 15.52
CA LEU A 70 2.17 -3.54 16.89
C LEU A 70 0.83 -2.97 17.36
N ALA A 71 0.53 -1.70 17.06
CA ALA A 71 -0.75 -1.09 17.38
C ALA A 71 -1.91 -1.82 16.68
N LEU A 72 -1.76 -2.14 15.38
CA LEU A 72 -2.76 -2.90 14.63
C LEU A 72 -2.93 -4.33 15.18
N VAL A 73 -1.84 -4.99 15.57
CA VAL A 73 -1.90 -6.31 16.22
C VAL A 73 -2.66 -6.22 17.54
N LEU A 74 -2.39 -5.23 18.39
CA LEU A 74 -3.12 -5.02 19.64
C LEU A 74 -4.62 -4.84 19.39
N ILE A 75 -5.00 -3.93 18.50
CA ILE A 75 -6.41 -3.70 18.13
C ILE A 75 -7.05 -4.99 17.56
N GLY A 76 -6.29 -5.76 16.79
CA GLY A 76 -6.71 -7.03 16.20
C GLY A 76 -6.93 -8.13 17.23
N THR A 77 -6.13 -8.16 18.30
CA THR A 77 -6.30 -9.12 19.41
C THR A 77 -7.49 -8.77 20.31
N LEU A 78 -7.80 -7.48 20.50
CA LEU A 78 -8.94 -7.00 21.29
C LEU A 78 -10.30 -7.29 20.62
N THR A 79 -10.32 -7.36 19.28
CA THR A 79 -11.55 -7.60 18.51
C THR A 79 -11.56 -9.06 18.01
N ARG A 80 -12.48 -9.92 18.48
CA ARG A 80 -12.51 -11.37 18.13
C ARG A 80 -12.56 -11.71 16.62
N ARG A 81 -12.89 -10.75 15.75
CA ARG A 81 -12.81 -10.84 14.28
C ARG A 81 -11.97 -9.73 13.64
N GLY A 82 -11.21 -8.99 14.44
CA GLY A 82 -10.54 -7.75 14.05
C GLY A 82 -9.56 -7.94 12.91
N PHE A 83 -8.81 -9.04 12.90
CA PHE A 83 -7.83 -9.28 11.83
C PHE A 83 -8.47 -9.42 10.44
N ALA A 84 -9.49 -10.27 10.29
CA ALA A 84 -10.18 -10.45 9.01
C ALA A 84 -10.85 -9.14 8.57
N THR A 85 -11.49 -8.46 9.50
CA THR A 85 -12.14 -7.17 9.25
C THR A 85 -11.15 -6.07 8.84
N MET A 86 -9.95 -6.01 9.44
CA MET A 86 -8.90 -5.07 9.02
C MET A 86 -8.42 -5.33 7.60
N VAL A 87 -8.22 -6.61 7.25
CA VAL A 87 -7.83 -7.00 5.89
C VAL A 87 -8.93 -6.60 4.90
N GLU A 88 -10.18 -6.92 5.22
CA GLU A 88 -11.35 -6.55 4.41
C GLU A 88 -11.47 -5.03 4.21
N TYR A 89 -11.21 -4.22 5.25
CA TYR A 89 -11.24 -2.76 5.13
C TYR A 89 -10.10 -2.16 4.32
N THR A 90 -8.99 -2.89 4.17
CA THR A 90 -7.86 -2.42 3.36
C THR A 90 -8.08 -2.70 1.86
N ALA A 91 -8.88 -3.72 1.51
CA ALA A 91 -9.13 -4.11 0.12
C ALA A 91 -9.73 -2.99 -0.75
N PRO A 92 -10.79 -2.25 -0.33
CA PRO A 92 -11.29 -1.11 -1.09
C PRO A 92 -10.22 -0.05 -1.36
N VAL A 93 -9.36 0.25 -0.38
CA VAL A 93 -8.28 1.23 -0.52
C VAL A 93 -7.28 0.78 -1.58
N PHE A 94 -6.86 -0.48 -1.53
CA PHE A 94 -5.95 -1.04 -2.53
C PHE A 94 -6.53 -0.99 -3.95
N TRP A 95 -7.78 -1.43 -4.14
CA TRP A 95 -8.43 -1.40 -5.45
C TRP A 95 -8.61 0.02 -6.00
N PHE A 96 -8.93 0.97 -5.12
CA PHE A 96 -9.01 2.37 -5.48
C PHE A 96 -7.66 2.93 -5.94
N PHE A 97 -6.59 2.69 -5.18
CA PHE A 97 -5.25 3.15 -5.57
C PHE A 97 -4.79 2.50 -6.88
N PHE A 98 -5.06 1.21 -7.08
CA PHE A 98 -4.73 0.51 -8.33
C PHE A 98 -5.50 1.10 -9.52
N PHE A 99 -6.77 1.44 -9.35
CA PHE A 99 -7.54 2.15 -10.35
C PHE A 99 -6.90 3.52 -10.69
N MET A 100 -6.49 4.29 -9.67
CA MET A 100 -5.85 5.59 -9.88
C MET A 100 -4.48 5.47 -10.60
N VAL A 101 -3.69 4.44 -10.27
CA VAL A 101 -2.44 4.14 -10.99
C VAL A 101 -2.72 3.76 -12.45
N GLY A 102 -3.74 2.93 -12.69
CA GLY A 102 -4.18 2.57 -14.04
C GLY A 102 -4.62 3.80 -14.84
N LEU A 103 -5.40 4.68 -14.23
CA LEU A 103 -5.84 5.93 -14.83
C LEU A 103 -4.67 6.88 -15.11
N SER A 104 -3.70 6.98 -14.19
CA SER A 104 -2.48 7.76 -14.37
C SER A 104 -1.71 7.32 -15.61
N LEU A 105 -1.63 6.01 -15.87
CA LEU A 105 -1.00 5.48 -17.08
C LEU A 105 -1.71 5.96 -18.35
N ILE A 106 -3.05 5.93 -18.38
CA ILE A 106 -3.86 6.40 -19.51
C ILE A 106 -3.68 7.91 -19.70
N VAL A 107 -3.75 8.70 -18.62
CA VAL A 107 -3.57 10.15 -18.66
C VAL A 107 -2.17 10.52 -19.14
N LEU A 108 -1.13 9.85 -18.66
CA LEU A 108 0.26 10.09 -19.09
C LEU A 108 0.49 9.68 -20.56
N ARG A 109 -0.28 8.71 -21.07
CA ARG A 109 -0.27 8.35 -22.49
C ARG A 109 -0.89 9.44 -23.37
N ILE A 110 -1.92 10.12 -22.89
CA ILE A 110 -2.58 11.23 -23.61
C ILE A 110 -1.75 12.52 -23.50
N LYS A 111 -1.20 12.79 -22.32
CA LYS A 111 -0.47 14.04 -22.04
C LYS A 111 0.94 14.07 -22.63
N GLU A 112 1.61 12.92 -22.70
CA GLU A 112 2.97 12.79 -23.23
C GLU A 112 3.04 11.69 -24.29
N PRO A 113 2.46 11.91 -25.48
CA PRO A 113 2.44 10.92 -26.55
C PRO A 113 3.84 10.65 -27.12
N ASP A 114 4.71 11.67 -27.17
CA ASP A 114 6.02 11.62 -27.85
C ASP A 114 7.20 11.13 -27.00
N THR A 115 6.98 10.80 -25.71
CA THR A 115 8.07 10.30 -24.85
C THR A 115 8.57 8.94 -25.36
N ALA A 116 9.89 8.78 -25.49
CA ALA A 116 10.52 7.53 -25.90
C ALA A 116 10.24 6.42 -24.86
N ARG A 117 9.41 5.45 -25.24
CA ARG A 117 8.97 4.35 -24.36
C ARG A 117 9.73 3.07 -24.69
N PRO A 118 10.73 2.67 -23.87
CA PRO A 118 11.50 1.43 -24.09
C PRO A 118 10.65 0.16 -23.92
N PHE A 119 9.51 0.25 -23.22
CA PHE A 119 8.54 -0.83 -23.10
C PHE A 119 7.13 -0.36 -23.49
N ARG A 120 6.47 -1.09 -24.38
CA ARG A 120 5.08 -0.88 -24.77
C ARG A 120 4.29 -2.13 -24.41
N ALA A 121 3.22 -1.97 -23.62
CA ALA A 121 2.34 -3.09 -23.31
C ALA A 121 1.74 -3.65 -24.61
N PRO A 122 1.83 -4.96 -24.87
CA PRO A 122 1.14 -5.57 -26.01
C PRO A 122 -0.37 -5.33 -25.87
N PHE A 123 -1.12 -5.13 -26.96
CA PHE A 123 -2.57 -4.83 -26.92
C PHE A 123 -2.98 -3.51 -26.21
N HIS A 124 -2.12 -2.50 -26.19
CA HIS A 124 -2.53 -1.15 -25.83
C HIS A 124 -3.58 -0.60 -26.83
N PRO A 125 -4.72 0.00 -26.39
CA PRO A 125 -5.09 0.40 -25.02
C PRO A 125 -6.03 -0.58 -24.29
N LEU A 126 -6.33 -1.75 -24.85
CA LEU A 126 -7.31 -2.69 -24.31
C LEU A 126 -6.90 -3.24 -22.93
N LEU A 127 -5.62 -3.58 -22.75
CA LEU A 127 -5.12 -4.10 -21.46
C LEU A 127 -5.26 -3.08 -20.30
N PRO A 128 -4.78 -1.81 -20.44
CA PRO A 128 -5.00 -0.80 -19.41
C PRO A 128 -6.47 -0.55 -19.07
N LEU A 129 -7.35 -0.53 -20.09
CA LEU A 129 -8.78 -0.32 -19.89
C LEU A 129 -9.44 -1.50 -19.18
N ALA A 130 -9.12 -2.73 -19.57
CA ALA A 130 -9.60 -3.94 -18.90
C ALA A 130 -9.14 -3.99 -17.44
N PHE A 131 -7.89 -3.61 -17.15
CA PHE A 131 -7.39 -3.51 -15.78
C PHE A 131 -8.12 -2.45 -14.96
N CYS A 132 -8.37 -1.26 -15.53
CA CYS A 132 -9.14 -0.22 -14.86
C CYS A 132 -10.57 -0.69 -14.59
N ALA A 133 -11.20 -1.36 -15.56
CA ALA A 133 -12.55 -1.91 -15.42
C ALA A 133 -12.60 -3.01 -14.33
N SER A 134 -11.61 -3.91 -14.28
CA SER A 134 -11.55 -4.93 -13.22
C SER A 134 -11.33 -4.31 -11.84
N CYS A 135 -10.48 -3.27 -11.74
CA CYS A 135 -10.28 -2.56 -10.47
C CYS A 135 -11.55 -1.86 -10.01
N LEU A 136 -12.29 -1.23 -10.93
CA LEU A 136 -13.55 -0.56 -10.61
C LEU A 136 -14.62 -1.57 -10.18
N TYR A 137 -14.71 -2.71 -10.86
CA TYR A 137 -15.60 -3.80 -10.49
C TYR A 137 -15.27 -4.37 -9.09
N MET A 138 -13.99 -4.63 -8.82
CA MET A 138 -13.54 -5.12 -7.52
C MET A 138 -13.71 -4.09 -6.41
N LEU A 139 -13.51 -2.81 -6.71
CA LEU A 139 -13.82 -1.72 -5.79
C LEU A 139 -15.30 -1.72 -5.43
N GLN A 140 -16.19 -1.77 -6.43
CA GLN A 140 -17.63 -1.82 -6.21
C GLN A 140 -18.05 -3.05 -5.40
N ALA A 141 -17.50 -4.23 -5.73
CA ALA A 141 -17.75 -5.46 -4.98
C ALA A 141 -17.26 -5.36 -3.53
N SER A 142 -16.08 -4.79 -3.32
CA SER A 142 -15.51 -4.61 -1.97
C SER A 142 -16.33 -3.61 -1.14
N ILE A 143 -16.81 -2.52 -1.75
CA ILE A 143 -17.69 -1.53 -1.10
C ILE A 143 -19.03 -2.17 -0.73
N ALA A 144 -19.64 -2.92 -1.65
CA ALA A 144 -20.88 -3.64 -1.39
C ALA A 144 -20.73 -4.68 -0.27
N TYR A 145 -19.56 -5.32 -0.17
CA TYR A 145 -19.27 -6.33 0.85
C TYR A 145 -18.95 -5.73 2.23
N THR A 146 -18.15 -4.66 2.29
CA THR A 146 -17.67 -4.08 3.57
C THR A 146 -18.50 -2.91 4.09
N GLY A 147 -19.41 -2.33 3.29
CA GLY A 147 -20.30 -1.24 3.69
C GLY A 147 -19.55 -0.04 4.27
N ILE A 148 -19.57 0.13 5.60
CA ILE A 148 -18.88 1.20 6.35
C ILE A 148 -17.36 1.22 6.09
N GLY A 149 -16.73 0.10 5.69
CA GLY A 149 -15.32 0.07 5.28
C GLY A 149 -15.02 0.95 4.06
N ALA A 150 -16.00 1.16 3.17
CA ALA A 150 -15.88 2.08 2.04
C ALA A 150 -15.73 3.54 2.48
N LEU A 151 -16.41 3.93 3.57
CA LEU A 151 -16.28 5.25 4.19
C LEU A 151 -14.86 5.47 4.72
N VAL A 152 -14.22 4.44 5.27
CA VAL A 152 -12.82 4.51 5.69
C VAL A 152 -11.90 4.71 4.49
N GLY A 153 -12.15 4.02 3.37
CA GLY A 153 -11.35 4.21 2.16
C GLY A 153 -11.50 5.61 1.54
N VAL A 154 -12.74 6.14 1.50
CA VAL A 154 -13.01 7.52 1.09
C VAL A 154 -12.39 8.52 2.07
N ALA A 155 -12.47 8.26 3.37
CA ALA A 155 -11.86 9.11 4.40
C ALA A 155 -10.32 9.12 4.30
N VAL A 156 -9.68 7.97 4.02
CA VAL A 156 -8.23 7.88 3.79
C VAL A 156 -7.84 8.66 2.54
N LEU A 157 -8.63 8.56 1.46
CA LEU A 157 -8.40 9.34 0.25
C LEU A 157 -8.53 10.85 0.52
N LEU A 158 -9.59 11.25 1.21
CA LEU A 158 -9.82 12.63 1.60
C LEU A 158 -8.77 13.13 2.59
N ALA A 159 -8.19 12.27 3.44
CA ALA A 159 -7.09 12.60 4.32
C ALA A 159 -5.74 12.73 3.57
N GLY A 160 -5.59 12.06 2.42
CA GLY A 160 -4.44 12.23 1.54
C GLY A 160 -4.36 13.63 0.90
N LEU A 161 -5.50 14.26 0.62
CA LEU A 161 -5.57 15.61 0.03
C LEU A 161 -4.96 16.72 0.93
N PRO A 162 -5.32 16.87 2.22
CA PRO A 162 -4.74 17.88 3.10
C PRO A 162 -3.26 17.59 3.38
N VAL A 163 -2.86 16.31 3.50
CA VAL A 163 -1.45 15.94 3.66
C VAL A 163 -0.66 16.36 2.41
N PHE A 164 -1.17 16.09 1.21
CA PHE A 164 -0.54 16.53 -0.04
C PHE A 164 -0.48 18.06 -0.14
N TRP A 165 -1.52 18.77 0.27
CA TRP A 165 -1.57 20.24 0.21
C TRP A 165 -0.59 20.88 1.19
N LEU A 166 -0.56 20.44 2.45
CA LEU A 166 0.37 20.90 3.48
C LEU A 166 1.82 20.62 3.09
N ALA A 167 2.08 19.42 2.56
CA ALA A 167 3.42 19.05 2.17
C ALA A 167 3.89 19.78 0.89
N ARG A 168 2.98 20.08 -0.04
CA ARG A 168 3.25 20.93 -1.21
C ARG A 168 3.46 22.40 -0.83
N GLN A 169 2.76 22.91 0.17
CA GLN A 169 2.98 24.26 0.70
C GLN A 169 4.35 24.39 1.40
N SER A 170 4.74 23.40 2.20
CA SER A 170 6.05 23.38 2.87
C SER A 170 7.21 23.37 1.86
N GLN A 171 7.12 22.58 0.78
CA GLN A 171 8.10 22.57 -0.31
C GLN A 171 8.15 23.92 -1.06
N ARG A 172 6.99 24.57 -1.28
CA ARG A 172 6.93 25.88 -1.95
C ARG A 172 7.51 27.01 -1.10
N ASN A 173 7.49 26.89 0.22
CA ASN A 173 8.06 27.87 1.14
C ASN A 173 9.59 27.69 1.27
N ALA A 174 10.09 26.45 1.28
CA ALA A 174 11.53 26.17 1.34
C ALA A 174 12.33 26.58 0.09
N ILE A 175 11.67 26.79 -1.07
CA ILE A 175 12.30 27.30 -2.30
C ILE A 175 12.34 28.84 -2.33
N LYS A 176 11.59 29.51 -1.44
CA LYS A 176 11.51 30.98 -1.39
C LYS A 176 12.48 31.63 -0.41
N ASP A 177 13.10 30.84 0.47
CA ASP A 177 14.18 31.25 1.37
C ASP A 177 15.56 30.93 0.75
#